data_AF-A0A351GIC9-F1
#
_entry.id   AF-A0A351GIC9-F1
#
_cell.length_a   1.000
_cell.length_b   1.000
_cell.length_c   1.000
_cell.angle_alpha   90.00
_cell.angle_beta   90.00
_cell.angle_gamma   90.00
#
_symmetry.space_group_name_H-M   'P 1'
#
loop_
_entity.id
_entity.type
_entity.pdbx_description
1 polymer ?
#
loop_
_entity_poly.entity_id
_entity_poly.type
_entity_poly.pdbx_seq_one_letter_code
_entity_poly.pdbx_strand_id
1 'polypeptide(L)'
;MAINFLNSVDLNTSQLLNAVIQNVGADPTSVLQGQIIYRTDTNQLKVANGTGYVQVGGSFTLRAADSTSPNNDFTVTPGSTVSLAGGTNMTVTRGGSGSENVFTVNTTATPDQTITLTGAVTGTGTGSFVTTLQQVVDTTKFVATAITKSGEDFITNAVDTQIPTTKSVYNYVNLALTGTLIFKGGFNASTGVVVSGPNTGDKMYTLDQDLAITTGDYYVATVAGNFFGDASIPLTVGDQVIADATVAAGSVTKTDFTIVQADRDLATLTTVGIGNVNASATSGIDVSYSAGTASLVVDVNEISSSTDKPSKVLGTDSSGNTRTFTDSEFFQHRFKNVSLDSSSTAISRSVSGGVTTFVVDVSNAAIFGTAGSALNTTIEILDHSDGATVYAEITRPDAAELTIAFLGTKADGDYDVLLTNVG
;
A
#
# COMPACT_ATOMS: atom_id res chain seq x y z
N MET A 1 -78.86 -99.96 66.91
CA MET A 1 -78.51 -98.85 67.83
C MET A 1 -77.01 -98.87 68.05
N ALA A 2 -76.37 -97.70 67.96
CA ALA A 2 -74.94 -97.50 67.80
C ALA A 2 -74.11 -97.94 69.02
N ILE A 3 -72.97 -98.59 68.76
CA ILE A 3 -71.91 -98.80 69.74
C ILE A 3 -71.08 -97.51 69.82
N ASN A 4 -71.00 -96.93 71.01
CA ASN A 4 -70.05 -95.88 71.37
C ASN A 4 -68.70 -96.56 71.67
N PHE A 5 -67.69 -96.36 70.84
CA PHE A 5 -66.30 -96.68 71.22
C PHE A 5 -65.71 -95.49 72.01
N LEU A 6 -64.99 -95.78 73.08
CA LEU A 6 -64.47 -94.82 74.05
C LEU A 6 -63.53 -93.77 73.39
N ASN A 7 -63.73 -92.50 73.71
CA ASN A 7 -63.11 -91.34 73.02
C ASN A 7 -61.77 -90.86 73.61
N SER A 8 -61.02 -91.68 74.34
CA SER A 8 -59.74 -91.25 74.90
C SER A 8 -58.75 -92.41 74.99
N VAL A 9 -57.68 -92.34 74.20
CA VAL A 9 -56.47 -93.16 74.38
C VAL A 9 -55.50 -92.33 75.22
N ASP A 10 -55.20 -92.79 76.44
CA ASP A 10 -54.23 -92.17 77.33
C ASP A 10 -52.86 -92.84 77.14
N LEU A 11 -51.86 -92.04 76.78
CA LEU A 11 -50.49 -92.45 76.52
C LEU A 11 -49.52 -91.74 77.47
N ASN A 12 -49.91 -91.56 78.75
CA ASN A 12 -49.22 -90.77 79.79
C ASN A 12 -47.67 -90.85 79.82
N THR A 13 -47.04 -91.90 79.29
CA THR A 13 -45.60 -91.93 78.92
C THR A 13 -45.29 -92.81 77.70
N SER A 14 -46.29 -93.13 76.87
CA SER A 14 -46.23 -94.16 75.82
C SER A 14 -46.00 -93.57 74.43
N GLN A 15 -44.75 -93.61 73.96
CA GLN A 15 -44.38 -93.31 72.57
C GLN A 15 -45.16 -94.21 71.57
N LEU A 16 -45.60 -93.64 70.44
CA LEU A 16 -46.02 -94.45 69.30
C LEU A 16 -44.80 -94.73 68.42
N LEU A 17 -44.31 -95.96 68.45
CA LEU A 17 -43.22 -96.38 67.57
C LEU A 17 -43.75 -96.70 66.17
N ASN A 18 -43.06 -96.18 65.16
CA ASN A 18 -43.38 -96.37 63.74
C ASN A 18 -44.84 -96.02 63.37
N ALA A 19 -45.46 -95.10 64.12
CA ALA A 19 -46.78 -94.62 63.75
C ALA A 19 -46.71 -93.91 62.41
N VAL A 20 -47.50 -94.41 61.47
CA VAL A 20 -47.80 -93.69 60.24
C VAL A 20 -48.83 -92.64 60.60
N ILE A 21 -48.43 -91.38 60.50
CA ILE A 21 -49.37 -90.26 60.59
C ILE A 21 -50.37 -90.41 59.46
N GLN A 22 -51.62 -90.02 59.71
CA GLN A 22 -52.69 -90.19 58.74
C GLN A 22 -52.33 -89.55 57.40
N ASN A 23 -52.13 -90.40 56.39
CA ASN A 23 -51.85 -89.98 55.03
C ASN A 23 -53.15 -89.54 54.36
N VAL A 24 -53.16 -88.34 53.82
CA VAL A 24 -54.31 -87.78 53.12
C VAL A 24 -53.84 -87.09 51.83
N GLY A 25 -54.63 -87.21 50.77
CA GLY A 25 -54.34 -86.55 49.50
C GLY A 25 -54.73 -85.07 49.45
N ALA A 26 -55.52 -84.60 50.42
CA ALA A 26 -55.95 -83.22 50.58
C ALA A 26 -56.23 -82.92 52.07
N ASP A 27 -56.28 -81.65 52.45
CA ASP A 27 -56.65 -81.27 53.81
C ASP A 27 -58.12 -81.67 54.08
N PRO A 28 -58.42 -82.41 55.15
CA PRO A 28 -59.79 -82.73 55.52
C PRO A 28 -60.64 -81.48 55.71
N THR A 29 -61.92 -81.53 55.28
CA THR A 29 -62.87 -80.42 55.43
C THR A 29 -63.24 -80.17 56.89
N SER A 30 -63.27 -81.21 57.72
CA SER A 30 -63.41 -81.09 59.17
C SER A 30 -62.05 -80.80 59.81
N VAL A 31 -61.89 -79.60 60.38
CA VAL A 31 -60.67 -79.20 61.07
C VAL A 31 -60.83 -79.47 62.56
N LEU A 32 -60.19 -80.52 63.05
CA LEU A 32 -60.10 -80.82 64.48
C LEU A 32 -58.78 -80.27 65.01
N GLN A 33 -58.82 -79.21 65.82
CA GLN A 33 -57.61 -78.57 66.36
C GLN A 33 -56.67 -79.60 67.01
N GLY A 34 -55.39 -79.56 66.64
CA GLY A 34 -54.37 -80.50 67.09
C GLY A 34 -54.22 -81.76 66.24
N GLN A 35 -55.13 -82.06 65.31
CA GLN A 35 -54.99 -83.20 64.40
C GLN A 35 -53.76 -83.02 63.51
N ILE A 36 -52.93 -84.06 63.41
CA ILE A 36 -51.73 -84.08 62.56
C ILE A 36 -52.00 -85.01 61.37
N ILE A 37 -51.72 -84.51 60.17
CA ILE A 37 -51.84 -85.24 58.92
C ILE A 37 -50.53 -85.16 58.14
N TYR A 38 -50.29 -86.15 57.29
CA TYR A 38 -49.27 -86.07 56.25
C TYR A 38 -49.95 -85.95 54.88
N ARG A 39 -49.77 -84.81 54.24
CA ARG A 39 -50.24 -84.53 52.89
C ARG A 39 -49.32 -85.21 51.89
N THR A 40 -49.76 -86.32 51.31
CA THR A 40 -48.91 -87.15 50.44
C THR A 40 -48.72 -86.56 49.05
N ASP A 41 -49.58 -85.65 48.62
CA ASP A 41 -49.46 -84.93 47.35
C ASP A 41 -48.35 -83.87 47.38
N THR A 42 -48.16 -83.19 48.50
CA THR A 42 -47.12 -82.17 48.69
C THR A 42 -45.96 -82.61 49.58
N ASN A 43 -46.01 -83.85 50.09
CA ASN A 43 -45.07 -84.40 51.07
C ASN A 43 -44.91 -83.54 52.34
N GLN A 44 -46.02 -82.98 52.84
CA GLN A 44 -46.00 -82.02 53.97
C GLN A 44 -46.62 -82.61 55.23
N LEU A 45 -45.92 -82.46 56.36
CA LEU A 45 -46.53 -82.64 57.68
C LEU A 45 -47.31 -81.38 58.06
N LYS A 46 -48.60 -81.53 58.37
CA LYS A 46 -49.47 -80.42 58.76
C LYS A 46 -50.20 -80.70 60.06
N VAL A 47 -50.45 -79.64 60.83
CA VAL A 47 -51.25 -79.67 62.06
C VAL A 47 -52.46 -78.76 61.90
N ALA A 48 -53.63 -79.21 62.33
CA ALA A 48 -54.83 -78.41 62.38
C ALA A 48 -54.73 -77.36 63.51
N ASN A 49 -54.81 -76.08 63.18
CA ASN A 49 -54.73 -74.99 64.17
C ASN A 49 -56.09 -74.54 64.72
N GLY A 50 -57.19 -75.22 64.33
CA GLY A 50 -58.57 -74.89 64.69
C GLY A 50 -59.34 -74.13 63.61
N THR A 51 -58.67 -73.62 62.57
CA THR A 51 -59.30 -72.98 61.40
C THR A 51 -58.92 -73.65 60.08
N GLY A 52 -57.73 -74.26 60.02
CA GLY A 52 -57.27 -75.06 58.89
C GLY A 52 -56.03 -75.88 59.26
N TYR A 53 -55.53 -76.67 58.31
CA TYR A 53 -54.26 -77.38 58.46
C TYR A 53 -53.10 -76.49 58.02
N VAL A 54 -52.12 -76.28 58.89
CA VAL A 54 -50.92 -75.48 58.64
C VAL A 54 -49.67 -76.36 58.69
N GLN A 55 -48.67 -76.04 57.87
CA GLN A 55 -47.42 -76.82 57.81
C GLN A 55 -46.60 -76.67 59.10
N VAL A 56 -45.98 -77.76 59.55
CA VAL A 56 -45.08 -77.78 60.70
C VAL A 56 -43.62 -77.66 60.23
N GLY A 57 -42.86 -76.70 60.77
CA GLY A 57 -41.44 -76.44 60.44
C GLY A 57 -41.20 -75.19 59.55
N GLY A 58 -41.46 -74.00 60.10
CA GLY A 58 -41.81 -72.77 59.37
C GLY A 58 -40.79 -72.14 58.41
N SER A 59 -41.32 -71.26 57.56
CA SER A 59 -40.62 -70.33 56.68
C SER A 59 -40.00 -69.14 57.43
N PHE A 60 -39.03 -68.46 56.82
CA PHE A 60 -38.55 -67.13 57.23
C PHE A 60 -38.92 -66.07 56.17
N THR A 61 -39.10 -64.83 56.60
CA THR A 61 -39.64 -63.73 55.78
C THR A 61 -38.54 -62.77 55.32
N LEU A 62 -38.45 -62.50 54.01
CA LEU A 62 -37.61 -61.42 53.46
C LEU A 62 -38.45 -60.15 53.27
N ARG A 63 -38.05 -59.06 53.92
CA ARG A 63 -38.67 -57.73 53.74
C ARG A 63 -37.93 -56.96 52.64
N ALA A 64 -38.59 -56.73 51.51
CA ALA A 64 -38.14 -55.72 50.56
C ALA A 64 -38.49 -54.34 51.16
N ALA A 65 -37.48 -53.56 51.54
CA ALA A 65 -37.65 -52.32 52.31
C ALA A 65 -38.21 -51.13 51.51
N ASP A 66 -38.77 -51.34 50.31
CA ASP A 66 -39.26 -50.26 49.46
C ASP A 66 -40.52 -50.66 48.69
N SER A 67 -41.65 -50.70 49.39
CA SER A 67 -42.91 -50.29 48.78
C SER A 67 -43.82 -49.74 49.87
N THR A 68 -44.53 -48.66 49.59
CA THR A 68 -45.47 -47.96 50.47
C THR A 68 -46.73 -48.78 50.85
N SER A 69 -46.72 -50.09 50.65
CA SER A 69 -47.80 -51.01 51.00
C SER A 69 -47.34 -51.96 52.12
N PRO A 70 -48.05 -52.03 53.26
CA PRO A 70 -47.62 -52.79 54.45
C PRO A 70 -47.60 -54.31 54.31
N ASN A 71 -47.88 -54.87 53.12
CA ASN A 71 -48.03 -56.31 52.90
C ASN A 71 -47.22 -56.80 51.70
N ASN A 72 -45.88 -56.73 51.76
CA ASN A 72 -45.02 -57.35 50.73
C ASN A 72 -43.94 -58.26 51.31
N ASP A 73 -44.31 -58.94 52.39
CA ASP A 73 -43.52 -59.99 53.02
C ASP A 73 -43.47 -61.20 52.08
N PHE A 74 -42.36 -61.36 51.35
CA PHE A 74 -42.14 -62.55 50.55
C PHE A 74 -41.70 -63.69 51.48
N THR A 75 -42.61 -64.63 51.70
CA THR A 75 -42.36 -65.81 52.52
C THR A 75 -41.57 -66.82 51.69
N VAL A 76 -40.29 -67.00 51.99
CA VAL A 76 -39.46 -67.98 51.27
C VAL A 76 -39.64 -69.36 51.89
N THR A 77 -40.34 -70.24 51.20
CA THR A 77 -40.52 -71.64 51.62
C THR A 77 -39.25 -72.47 51.40
N PRO A 78 -39.00 -73.52 52.21
CA PRO A 78 -37.87 -74.42 52.02
C PRO A 78 -37.81 -74.96 50.58
N GLY A 79 -36.63 -74.88 49.96
CA GLY A 79 -36.40 -75.29 48.55
C GLY A 79 -36.56 -74.18 47.51
N SER A 80 -36.94 -72.96 47.89
CA SER A 80 -37.08 -71.83 46.95
C SER A 80 -35.72 -71.17 46.65
N THR A 81 -35.48 -70.77 45.40
CA THR A 81 -34.37 -69.88 45.01
C THR A 81 -34.82 -68.42 45.00
N VAL A 82 -34.07 -67.51 45.62
CA VAL A 82 -34.31 -66.07 45.53
C VAL A 82 -33.49 -65.51 44.38
N SER A 83 -34.17 -65.08 43.31
CA SER A 83 -33.55 -64.45 42.15
C SER A 83 -33.94 -62.98 42.10
N LEU A 84 -32.96 -62.08 42.03
CA LEU A 84 -33.20 -60.66 41.75
C LEU A 84 -33.30 -60.51 40.23
N ALA A 85 -34.51 -60.64 39.70
CA ALA A 85 -34.78 -60.37 38.30
C ALA A 85 -34.78 -58.84 38.08
N GLY A 86 -34.12 -58.38 37.03
CA GLY A 86 -34.32 -57.00 36.56
C GLY A 86 -35.79 -56.73 36.19
N GLY A 87 -36.21 -55.47 36.26
CA GLY A 87 -37.52 -54.96 35.85
C GLY A 87 -37.42 -53.69 35.00
N THR A 88 -38.52 -52.96 34.81
CA THR A 88 -38.65 -51.80 33.91
C THR A 88 -37.55 -50.73 34.08
N ASN A 89 -36.99 -50.58 35.29
CA ASN A 89 -35.99 -49.56 35.62
C ASN A 89 -34.63 -50.12 36.08
N MET A 90 -34.45 -51.44 36.03
CA MET A 90 -33.23 -52.09 36.51
C MET A 90 -32.99 -53.37 35.71
N THR A 91 -31.82 -53.56 35.15
CA THR A 91 -31.43 -54.83 34.55
C THR A 91 -30.28 -55.42 35.33
N VAL A 92 -30.47 -56.65 35.81
CA VAL A 92 -29.43 -57.43 36.48
C VAL A 92 -29.10 -58.59 35.55
N THR A 93 -27.91 -58.54 34.95
CA THR A 93 -27.43 -59.60 34.08
C THR A 93 -26.20 -60.22 34.73
N ARG A 94 -26.29 -61.50 35.10
CA ARG A 94 -25.11 -62.27 35.46
C ARG A 94 -24.34 -62.55 34.17
N GLY A 95 -23.12 -62.03 34.07
CA GLY A 95 -22.24 -62.43 32.97
C GLY A 95 -21.94 -63.92 33.07
N GLY A 96 -22.08 -64.65 31.96
CA GLY A 96 -21.70 -66.06 31.89
C GLY A 96 -20.19 -66.21 32.14
N SER A 97 -19.83 -67.17 33.00
CA SER A 97 -18.50 -67.70 33.37
C SER A 97 -17.21 -66.88 33.10
N GLY A 98 -17.20 -65.55 33.23
CA GLY A 98 -15.98 -64.75 33.06
C GLY A 98 -16.14 -63.31 32.59
N SER A 99 -17.36 -62.76 32.55
CA SER A 99 -17.56 -61.34 32.24
C SER A 99 -18.40 -60.67 33.32
N GLU A 100 -18.12 -59.39 33.55
CA GLU A 100 -18.52 -58.59 34.70
C GLU A 100 -20.02 -58.74 35.06
N ASN A 101 -20.33 -58.75 36.35
CA ASN A 101 -21.71 -58.61 36.79
C ASN A 101 -22.15 -57.19 36.45
N VAL A 102 -22.99 -57.05 35.43
CA VAL A 102 -23.49 -55.74 34.99
C VAL A 102 -24.75 -55.43 35.79
N PHE A 103 -24.67 -54.37 36.58
CA PHE A 103 -25.82 -53.75 37.23
C PHE A 103 -26.18 -52.48 36.49
N THR A 104 -27.28 -52.52 35.72
CA THR A 104 -27.74 -51.37 34.94
C THR A 104 -28.96 -50.76 35.61
N VAL A 105 -28.88 -49.47 35.92
CA VAL A 105 -30.04 -48.65 36.30
C VAL A 105 -30.55 -47.96 35.04
N ASN A 106 -31.80 -48.22 34.67
CA ASN A 106 -32.44 -47.62 33.50
C ASN A 106 -33.49 -46.61 33.96
N THR A 107 -33.36 -45.35 33.56
CA THR A 107 -34.31 -44.31 33.94
C THR A 107 -35.24 -44.04 32.75
N THR A 108 -36.43 -44.65 32.73
CA THR A 108 -37.44 -44.37 31.69
C THR A 108 -38.42 -43.27 32.09
N ALA A 109 -38.13 -42.50 33.14
CA ALA A 109 -39.00 -41.47 33.66
C ALA A 109 -38.73 -40.11 33.00
N THR A 110 -39.80 -39.40 32.63
CA THR A 110 -39.78 -37.99 32.21
C THR A 110 -40.27 -37.09 33.36
N PRO A 111 -39.58 -36.00 33.71
CA PRO A 111 -38.29 -35.56 33.15
C PRO A 111 -37.13 -36.46 33.59
N ASP A 112 -36.04 -36.44 32.82
CA ASP A 112 -34.85 -37.25 33.03
C ASP A 112 -34.40 -37.20 34.51
N GLN A 113 -34.22 -38.38 35.12
CA GLN A 113 -33.65 -38.43 36.45
C GLN A 113 -32.13 -38.31 36.37
N THR A 114 -31.57 -37.29 37.03
CA THR A 114 -30.13 -37.10 37.13
C THR A 114 -29.49 -38.24 37.92
N ILE A 115 -28.66 -39.05 37.26
CA ILE A 115 -27.72 -39.93 37.95
C ILE A 115 -26.52 -39.07 38.37
N THR A 116 -26.54 -38.56 39.60
CA THR A 116 -25.42 -37.79 40.16
C THR A 116 -24.33 -38.74 40.64
N LEU A 117 -23.25 -38.84 39.87
CA LEU A 117 -22.02 -39.51 40.30
C LEU A 117 -21.17 -38.47 41.06
N THR A 118 -21.15 -38.55 42.38
CA THR A 118 -20.45 -37.57 43.25
C THR A 118 -18.94 -37.80 43.34
N GLY A 119 -18.38 -38.72 42.57
CA GLY A 119 -16.96 -39.10 42.57
C GLY A 119 -16.38 -39.25 41.16
N ALA A 120 -15.07 -39.51 41.08
CA ALA A 120 -14.40 -39.74 39.81
C ALA A 120 -14.97 -41.00 39.12
N VAL A 121 -15.34 -40.86 37.85
CA VAL A 121 -15.76 -41.99 37.01
C VAL A 121 -14.53 -42.57 36.36
N THR A 122 -14.04 -43.71 36.86
CA THR A 122 -12.90 -44.43 36.29
C THR A 122 -13.42 -45.66 35.54
N GLY A 123 -13.34 -45.64 34.21
CA GLY A 123 -13.61 -46.81 33.37
C GLY A 123 -12.31 -47.34 32.77
N THR A 124 -12.00 -48.62 32.98
CA THR A 124 -10.90 -49.31 32.28
C THR A 124 -11.50 -50.25 31.23
N GLY A 125 -11.85 -49.69 30.07
CA GLY A 125 -12.43 -50.42 28.96
C GLY A 125 -12.16 -49.72 27.63
N THR A 126 -12.23 -50.45 26.51
CA THR A 126 -11.95 -49.96 25.15
C THR A 126 -13.13 -49.20 24.51
N GLY A 127 -14.24 -49.02 25.23
CA GLY A 127 -15.40 -48.25 24.78
C GLY A 127 -15.26 -46.76 25.09
N SER A 128 -15.55 -45.90 24.10
CA SER A 128 -15.55 -44.44 24.26
C SER A 128 -16.71 -43.99 25.14
N PHE A 129 -16.42 -43.22 26.19
CA PHE A 129 -17.42 -42.48 26.96
C PHE A 129 -17.58 -41.08 26.33
N VAL A 130 -18.66 -40.87 25.57
CA VAL A 130 -18.98 -39.54 25.03
C VAL A 130 -19.62 -38.71 26.15
N THR A 131 -18.94 -37.65 26.56
CA THR A 131 -19.45 -36.66 27.53
C THR A 131 -19.20 -35.25 27.01
N THR A 132 -20.14 -34.33 27.25
CA THR A 132 -19.96 -32.89 27.00
C THR A 132 -19.36 -32.24 28.24
N LEU A 133 -18.10 -31.82 28.16
CA LEU A 133 -17.41 -31.10 29.22
C LEU A 133 -17.87 -29.62 29.20
N GLN A 134 -18.65 -29.20 30.20
CA GLN A 134 -19.18 -27.82 30.28
C GLN A 134 -18.26 -26.82 31.02
N GLN A 135 -17.05 -27.20 31.43
CA GLN A 135 -16.10 -26.29 32.12
C GLN A 135 -14.65 -26.57 31.75
N VAL A 136 -13.75 -25.66 32.18
CA VAL A 136 -12.29 -25.75 32.02
C VAL A 136 -11.81 -27.14 32.39
N VAL A 137 -11.20 -27.81 31.41
CA VAL A 137 -10.72 -29.18 31.52
C VAL A 137 -9.38 -29.16 32.26
N ASP A 138 -9.34 -29.72 33.46
CA ASP A 138 -8.08 -29.96 34.18
C ASP A 138 -7.29 -31.07 33.48
N THR A 139 -6.30 -30.66 32.68
CA THR A 139 -5.49 -31.56 31.85
C THR A 139 -4.56 -32.48 32.65
N THR A 140 -4.43 -32.28 33.98
CA THR A 140 -3.60 -33.14 34.85
C THR A 140 -4.19 -34.53 35.06
N LYS A 141 -5.48 -34.71 34.74
CA LYS A 141 -6.21 -36.00 34.87
C LYS A 141 -6.23 -36.83 33.59
N PHE A 142 -5.62 -36.36 32.52
CA PHE A 142 -5.47 -37.11 31.28
C PHE A 142 -4.12 -37.81 31.26
N VAL A 143 -4.07 -38.99 30.67
CA VAL A 143 -2.79 -39.65 30.39
C VAL A 143 -2.06 -38.80 29.36
N ALA A 144 -0.86 -38.29 29.70
CA ALA A 144 -0.13 -37.33 28.87
C ALA A 144 0.10 -37.81 27.43
N THR A 145 0.17 -39.13 27.22
CA THR A 145 0.32 -39.77 25.90
C THR A 145 -0.96 -39.82 25.07
N ALA A 146 -2.13 -39.67 25.70
CA ALA A 146 -3.44 -39.64 25.04
C ALA A 146 -3.88 -38.21 24.67
N ILE A 147 -3.19 -37.19 25.19
CA ILE A 147 -3.38 -35.81 24.75
C ILE A 147 -2.40 -35.55 23.60
N THR A 148 -2.90 -35.54 22.38
CA THR A 148 -2.17 -34.89 21.27
C THR A 148 -2.27 -33.38 21.49
N LYS A 149 -1.35 -32.83 22.28
CA LYS A 149 -1.10 -31.39 22.25
C LYS A 149 -0.45 -31.11 20.90
N SER A 150 -0.95 -30.16 20.12
CA SER A 150 -0.12 -29.59 19.06
C SER A 150 1.16 -29.12 19.73
N GLY A 151 2.33 -29.55 19.24
CA GLY A 151 3.62 -29.07 19.74
C GLY A 151 3.81 -27.57 19.50
N GLU A 152 2.94 -26.99 18.68
CA GLU A 152 2.91 -25.58 18.32
C GLU A 152 2.25 -24.77 19.44
N ASP A 153 3.08 -24.09 20.23
CA ASP A 153 2.67 -22.93 21.00
C ASP A 153 2.21 -21.86 20.01
N PHE A 154 1.04 -21.24 20.23
CA PHE A 154 0.48 -20.21 19.33
C PHE A 154 1.39 -18.98 19.17
N ILE A 155 2.50 -18.94 19.91
CA ILE A 155 3.51 -17.89 19.93
C ILE A 155 4.64 -18.14 18.90
N THR A 156 4.78 -19.34 18.32
CA THR A 156 5.83 -19.68 17.33
C THR A 156 5.28 -20.12 15.97
N ASN A 157 4.12 -19.60 15.57
CA ASN A 157 3.40 -20.02 14.36
C ASN A 157 3.92 -19.41 13.03
N ALA A 158 5.23 -19.40 12.81
CA ALA A 158 5.82 -18.88 11.57
C ALA A 158 6.03 -19.95 10.47
N VAL A 159 5.72 -21.23 10.74
CA VAL A 159 6.15 -22.35 9.87
C VAL A 159 5.05 -23.37 9.54
N ASP A 160 3.77 -23.08 9.81
CA ASP A 160 2.67 -23.96 9.41
C ASP A 160 2.33 -23.79 7.92
N THR A 161 2.44 -24.89 7.16
CA THR A 161 2.20 -24.97 5.71
C THR A 161 0.88 -25.67 5.34
N GLN A 162 0.08 -26.11 6.32
CA GLN A 162 -1.07 -26.99 6.09
C GLN A 162 -2.44 -26.37 6.41
N ILE A 163 -2.51 -25.15 6.94
CA ILE A 163 -3.78 -24.42 7.11
C ILE A 163 -3.96 -23.37 6.00
N PRO A 164 -5.06 -23.42 5.20
CA PRO A 164 -5.32 -22.47 4.10
C PRO A 164 -5.60 -20.99 4.48
N THR A 165 -5.25 -20.51 5.68
CA THR A 165 -5.60 -19.15 6.13
C THR A 165 -4.44 -18.32 6.66
N THR A 166 -3.21 -18.84 6.65
CA THR A 166 -2.03 -18.01 6.98
C THR A 166 -1.22 -17.70 5.75
N LYS A 167 -0.91 -18.64 4.83
CA LYS A 167 -0.05 -18.33 3.68
C LYS A 167 -0.70 -17.48 2.58
N SER A 168 -1.98 -17.69 2.27
CA SER A 168 -2.72 -16.88 1.30
C SER A 168 -3.00 -15.47 1.83
N VAL A 169 -3.35 -15.36 3.11
CA VAL A 169 -3.56 -14.09 3.83
C VAL A 169 -2.23 -13.38 4.11
N TYR A 170 -1.18 -14.09 4.49
CA TYR A 170 0.19 -13.58 4.63
C TYR A 170 0.75 -13.14 3.28
N ASN A 171 0.52 -13.90 2.20
CA ASN A 171 0.91 -13.48 0.86
C ASN A 171 0.06 -12.30 0.38
N TYR A 172 -1.23 -12.22 0.72
CA TYR A 172 -2.10 -11.10 0.38
C TYR A 172 -1.75 -9.84 1.18
N VAL A 173 -1.45 -9.97 2.49
CA VAL A 173 -1.01 -8.90 3.38
C VAL A 173 0.41 -8.46 3.03
N ASN A 174 1.33 -9.39 2.76
CA ASN A 174 2.64 -9.05 2.21
C ASN A 174 2.45 -8.38 0.86
N LEU A 175 1.73 -8.93 -0.10
CA LEU A 175 1.52 -8.30 -1.40
C LEU A 175 0.87 -6.90 -1.29
N ALA A 176 -0.05 -6.69 -0.33
CA ALA A 176 -0.66 -5.39 -0.05
C ALA A 176 0.29 -4.41 0.66
N LEU A 177 1.25 -4.89 1.47
CA LEU A 177 2.26 -4.09 2.17
C LEU A 177 3.58 -3.93 1.40
N THR A 178 3.92 -4.85 0.50
CA THR A 178 5.15 -4.92 -0.32
C THR A 178 4.91 -4.46 -1.75
N GLY A 179 3.66 -4.24 -2.15
CA GLY A 179 3.30 -3.50 -3.37
C GLY A 179 3.23 -1.98 -3.16
N THR A 180 3.53 -1.50 -1.95
CA THR A 180 3.53 -0.09 -1.57
C THR A 180 4.98 0.34 -1.32
N LEU A 181 5.35 1.54 -1.76
CA LEU A 181 6.62 2.16 -1.36
C LEU A 181 6.68 2.23 0.17
N ILE A 182 7.71 1.63 0.78
CA ILE A 182 7.88 1.60 2.23
C ILE A 182 8.83 2.73 2.60
N PHE A 183 8.34 3.78 3.27
CA PHE A 183 9.23 4.85 3.72
C PHE A 183 10.18 4.36 4.82
N LYS A 184 11.47 4.37 4.51
CA LYS A 184 12.57 3.93 5.39
C LYS A 184 13.29 5.09 6.07
N GLY A 185 13.00 6.33 5.66
CA GLY A 185 13.51 7.53 6.29
C GLY A 185 14.31 8.44 5.36
N GLY A 186 14.97 9.42 5.96
CA GLY A 186 15.84 10.37 5.27
C GLY A 186 17.29 9.91 5.26
N PHE A 187 18.05 10.30 4.24
CA PHE A 187 19.50 10.04 4.16
C PHE A 187 20.29 11.24 3.67
N ASN A 188 21.58 11.27 3.99
CA ASN A 188 22.52 12.27 3.50
C ASN A 188 23.13 11.81 2.17
N ALA A 189 22.79 12.46 1.05
CA ALA A 189 23.28 12.06 -0.27
C ALA A 189 24.77 12.34 -0.52
N SER A 190 25.48 13.01 0.39
CA SER A 190 26.93 13.15 0.31
C SER A 190 27.66 11.95 0.93
N THR A 191 27.11 11.39 2.01
CA THR A 191 27.75 10.32 2.80
C THR A 191 27.05 8.96 2.71
N GLY A 192 25.86 8.90 2.12
CA GLY A 192 25.02 7.70 2.10
C GLY A 192 24.48 7.27 3.48
N VAL A 193 24.68 8.07 4.53
CA VAL A 193 24.21 7.73 5.91
C VAL A 193 22.72 8.03 6.02
N VAL A 194 21.94 7.07 6.53
CA VAL A 194 20.54 7.25 6.89
C VAL A 194 20.46 8.07 8.17
N VAL A 195 19.71 9.19 8.15
CA VAL A 195 19.64 10.17 9.24
C VAL A 195 18.32 10.13 10.01
N SER A 196 17.32 9.42 9.51
CA SER A 196 16.05 9.20 10.21
C SER A 196 15.41 7.88 9.80
N GLY A 197 14.45 7.40 10.59
CA GLY A 197 13.75 6.13 10.34
C GLY A 197 14.43 4.92 11.01
N PRO A 198 13.92 3.69 10.75
CA PRO A 198 14.34 2.46 11.43
C PRO A 198 15.83 2.12 11.24
N ASN A 199 16.46 2.60 10.17
CA ASN A 199 17.83 2.26 9.80
C ASN A 199 18.80 3.44 10.07
N THR A 200 18.47 4.33 11.01
CA THR A 200 19.28 5.51 11.32
C THR A 200 20.70 5.10 11.73
N GLY A 201 21.71 5.69 11.09
CA GLY A 201 23.13 5.38 11.30
C GLY A 201 23.69 4.40 10.26
N ASP A 202 22.84 3.58 9.63
CA ASP A 202 23.27 2.67 8.57
C ASP A 202 23.70 3.46 7.33
N LYS A 203 24.64 2.88 6.58
CA LYS A 203 25.26 3.52 5.41
C LYS A 203 24.87 2.77 4.14
N MET A 204 24.33 3.49 3.17
CA MET A 204 24.01 2.99 1.84
C MET A 204 25.25 2.68 1.00
N TYR A 205 26.28 3.53 1.03
CA TYR A 205 27.39 3.45 0.05
C TYR A 205 28.76 3.98 0.49
N THR A 206 29.03 4.03 1.79
CA THR A 206 30.39 4.30 2.29
C THR A 206 31.09 2.99 2.71
N LEU A 207 32.37 3.07 3.08
CA LEU A 207 33.27 1.92 3.31
C LEU A 207 32.73 0.83 4.25
N ASP A 208 31.70 1.14 5.05
CA ASP A 208 30.95 0.19 5.86
C ASP A 208 29.49 0.16 5.37
N GLN A 209 29.19 -0.47 4.20
CA GLN A 209 27.84 -0.53 3.65
C GLN A 209 26.93 -1.41 4.51
N ASP A 210 26.47 -0.90 5.65
CA ASP A 210 25.73 -1.68 6.63
C ASP A 210 24.23 -1.81 6.31
N LEU A 211 23.74 -1.09 5.29
CA LEU A 211 22.34 -1.09 4.91
C LEU A 211 22.01 -2.27 3.98
N ALA A 212 21.09 -3.15 4.41
CA ALA A 212 20.39 -4.06 3.52
C ALA A 212 19.11 -3.39 2.98
N ILE A 213 18.80 -3.61 1.71
CA ILE A 213 17.61 -3.07 1.04
C ILE A 213 16.69 -4.20 0.57
N THR A 214 15.39 -3.92 0.53
CA THR A 214 14.36 -4.77 -0.07
C THR A 214 13.64 -3.99 -1.15
N THR A 215 13.25 -4.64 -2.26
CA THR A 215 12.44 -3.99 -3.30
C THR A 215 11.25 -3.23 -2.69
N GLY A 216 11.07 -1.97 -3.08
CA GLY A 216 10.04 -1.07 -2.55
C GLY A 216 10.48 -0.20 -1.36
N ASP A 217 11.66 -0.42 -0.78
CA ASP A 217 12.24 0.46 0.23
C ASP A 217 12.48 1.86 -0.36
N TYR A 218 11.90 2.90 0.27
CA TYR A 218 11.89 4.28 -0.22
C TYR A 218 12.59 5.21 0.78
N TYR A 219 13.54 6.00 0.29
CA TYR A 219 14.32 6.97 1.08
C TYR A 219 14.28 8.35 0.44
N VAL A 220 14.38 9.39 1.28
CA VAL A 220 14.40 10.80 0.84
C VAL A 220 15.74 11.43 1.17
N ALA A 221 16.35 12.12 0.20
CA ALA A 221 17.56 12.90 0.43
C ALA A 221 17.23 14.11 1.31
N THR A 222 17.82 14.18 2.50
CA THR A 222 17.66 15.31 3.44
C THR A 222 18.86 16.25 3.46
N VAL A 223 19.97 15.82 2.86
CA VAL A 223 21.18 16.62 2.62
C VAL A 223 21.63 16.36 1.18
N ALA A 224 21.90 17.42 0.43
CA ALA A 224 22.33 17.32 -0.96
C ALA A 224 23.72 16.67 -1.10
N GLY A 225 23.95 15.99 -2.22
CA GLY A 225 25.21 15.33 -2.53
C GLY A 225 25.10 14.45 -3.76
N ASN A 226 26.14 13.67 -4.03
CA ASN A 226 26.20 12.77 -5.18
C ASN A 226 25.84 11.35 -4.76
N PHE A 227 24.81 10.76 -5.36
CA PHE A 227 24.39 9.40 -5.02
C PHE A 227 25.51 8.41 -5.34
N PHE A 228 25.87 7.53 -4.41
CA PHE A 228 27.04 6.65 -4.52
C PHE A 228 28.37 7.38 -4.80
N GLY A 229 28.47 8.67 -4.46
CA GLY A 229 29.63 9.51 -4.77
C GLY A 229 29.78 9.84 -6.27
N ASP A 230 28.80 9.48 -7.09
CA ASP A 230 28.82 9.66 -8.54
C ASP A 230 28.32 11.05 -8.92
N ALA A 231 29.21 11.91 -9.41
CA ALA A 231 28.88 13.28 -9.82
C ALA A 231 27.90 13.36 -10.99
N SER A 232 27.67 12.26 -11.73
CA SER A 232 26.63 12.19 -12.77
C SER A 232 25.22 11.96 -12.22
N ILE A 233 25.09 11.64 -10.93
CA ILE A 233 23.81 11.41 -10.24
C ILE A 233 23.70 12.34 -9.01
N PRO A 234 23.60 13.66 -9.20
CA PRO A 234 23.42 14.59 -8.10
C PRO A 234 22.00 14.49 -7.53
N LEU A 235 21.89 14.42 -6.21
CA LEU A 235 20.63 14.51 -5.47
C LEU A 235 20.59 15.80 -4.65
N THR A 236 19.47 16.50 -4.75
CA THR A 236 19.11 17.65 -3.93
C THR A 236 18.20 17.24 -2.78
N VAL A 237 18.03 18.14 -1.81
CA VAL A 237 17.13 17.88 -0.68
C VAL A 237 15.70 17.74 -1.20
N GLY A 238 15.05 16.61 -0.90
CA GLY A 238 13.71 16.26 -1.38
C GLY A 238 13.69 15.21 -2.49
N ASP A 239 14.82 14.94 -3.13
CA ASP A 239 14.94 13.83 -4.09
C ASP A 239 14.76 12.48 -3.40
N GLN A 240 14.36 11.49 -4.19
CA GLN A 240 13.83 10.23 -3.70
C GLN A 240 14.58 9.07 -4.36
N VAL A 241 14.90 8.04 -3.58
CA VAL A 241 15.48 6.81 -4.11
C VAL A 241 14.65 5.62 -3.63
N ILE A 242 14.34 4.71 -4.55
CA ILE A 242 13.47 3.57 -4.33
C ILE A 242 14.26 2.32 -4.70
N ALA A 243 14.39 1.37 -3.79
CA ALA A 243 15.07 0.10 -4.06
C ALA A 243 14.25 -0.73 -5.07
N ASP A 244 14.88 -1.13 -6.17
CA ASP A 244 14.29 -1.99 -7.20
C ASP A 244 14.61 -3.46 -6.96
N ALA A 245 15.63 -3.74 -6.16
CA ALA A 245 16.07 -5.08 -5.83
C ALA A 245 16.20 -5.28 -4.31
N THR A 246 16.11 -6.53 -3.89
CA THR A 246 16.49 -6.94 -2.53
C THR A 246 17.96 -7.33 -2.53
N VAL A 247 18.78 -6.57 -1.79
CA VAL A 247 20.25 -6.72 -1.73
C VAL A 247 20.71 -6.69 -0.28
N ALA A 248 21.58 -7.63 0.07
CA ALA A 248 22.17 -7.70 1.40
C ALA A 248 23.15 -6.55 1.67
N ALA A 249 23.34 -6.21 2.94
CA ALA A 249 24.38 -5.29 3.38
C ALA A 249 25.75 -5.68 2.81
N GLY A 250 26.58 -4.70 2.50
CA GLY A 250 27.90 -4.86 1.91
C GLY A 250 27.91 -4.89 0.37
N SER A 251 26.76 -5.15 -0.27
CA SER A 251 26.69 -5.39 -1.72
C SER A 251 25.80 -4.42 -2.49
N VAL A 252 25.20 -3.43 -1.81
CA VAL A 252 24.32 -2.46 -2.44
C VAL A 252 25.11 -1.60 -3.44
N THR A 253 24.48 -1.29 -4.57
CA THR A 253 25.03 -0.46 -5.64
C THR A 253 24.00 0.54 -6.14
N LYS A 254 24.44 1.58 -6.85
CA LYS A 254 23.55 2.58 -7.45
C LYS A 254 22.51 2.01 -8.42
N THR A 255 22.79 0.86 -9.05
CA THR A 255 21.87 0.22 -10.01
C THR A 255 20.72 -0.53 -9.33
N ASP A 256 20.79 -0.71 -8.02
CA ASP A 256 19.74 -1.37 -7.24
C ASP A 256 18.60 -0.40 -6.86
N PHE A 257 18.68 0.86 -7.28
CA PHE A 257 17.69 1.90 -7.01
C PHE A 257 17.16 2.55 -8.29
N THR A 258 15.86 2.78 -8.31
CA THR A 258 15.23 3.80 -9.14
C THR A 258 15.35 5.15 -8.43
N ILE A 259 15.78 6.16 -9.18
CA ILE A 259 15.91 7.52 -8.69
C ILE A 259 14.73 8.33 -9.19
N VAL A 260 14.02 8.97 -8.27
CA VAL A 260 12.93 9.89 -8.55
C VAL A 260 13.42 11.28 -8.15
N GLN A 261 13.77 12.08 -9.14
CA GLN A 261 14.18 13.46 -8.91
C GLN A 261 12.93 14.30 -8.66
N ALA A 262 12.91 15.07 -7.58
CA ALA A 262 11.93 16.12 -7.39
C ALA A 262 12.37 17.27 -8.30
N ASP A 263 11.99 17.18 -9.58
CA ASP A 263 12.58 17.95 -10.67
C ASP A 263 12.82 19.43 -10.33
N ARG A 264 14.10 19.84 -10.40
CA ARG A 264 14.47 21.24 -10.60
C ARG A 264 14.33 21.58 -12.08
N ASP A 265 13.12 21.44 -12.61
CA ASP A 265 12.82 21.83 -14.00
C ASP A 265 12.96 23.34 -14.24
N LEU A 266 13.10 24.13 -13.17
CA LEU A 266 13.19 25.57 -13.25
C LEU A 266 14.62 26.04 -13.59
N ALA A 267 14.81 26.43 -14.84
CA ALA A 267 15.97 27.22 -15.24
C ALA A 267 15.96 28.56 -14.48
N THR A 268 17.07 28.91 -13.83
CA THR A 268 17.28 30.21 -13.20
C THR A 268 18.39 30.96 -13.94
N LEU A 269 18.61 32.24 -13.63
CA LEU A 269 19.70 33.01 -14.23
C LEU A 269 21.09 32.38 -14.04
N THR A 270 21.26 31.55 -13.00
CA THR A 270 22.55 30.96 -12.61
C THR A 270 22.54 29.44 -12.57
N THR A 271 21.40 28.78 -12.80
CA THR A 271 21.29 27.32 -12.86
C THR A 271 20.62 26.90 -14.15
N VAL A 272 21.32 26.05 -14.90
CA VAL A 272 20.78 25.36 -16.08
C VAL A 272 19.59 24.48 -15.66
N GLY A 273 18.48 24.58 -16.39
CA GLY A 273 17.28 23.75 -16.22
C GLY A 273 16.65 23.44 -17.58
N ILE A 274 15.43 22.89 -17.61
CA ILE A 274 14.72 22.59 -18.86
C ILE A 274 14.08 23.86 -19.41
N GLY A 275 14.83 24.62 -20.22
CA GLY A 275 14.31 25.81 -20.90
C GLY A 275 13.93 25.52 -22.35
N ASN A 276 12.65 25.45 -22.67
CA ASN A 276 12.20 25.41 -24.07
C ASN A 276 12.06 26.83 -24.63
N VAL A 277 12.88 27.16 -25.63
CA VAL A 277 12.83 28.40 -26.42
C VAL A 277 12.72 27.94 -27.87
N ASN A 278 11.50 28.00 -28.40
CA ASN A 278 11.23 27.59 -29.77
C ASN A 278 11.65 28.71 -30.74
N ALA A 279 12.64 28.47 -31.60
CA ALA A 279 12.91 29.31 -32.76
C ALA A 279 12.13 28.77 -33.96
N SER A 280 11.25 29.60 -34.51
CA SER A 280 10.79 29.41 -35.89
C SER A 280 11.82 30.05 -36.81
N ALA A 281 12.14 29.42 -37.94
CA ALA A 281 13.18 29.85 -38.91
C ALA A 281 12.86 31.18 -39.66
N THR A 282 12.04 32.04 -39.05
CA THR A 282 11.59 33.33 -39.57
C THR A 282 11.35 34.34 -38.44
N SER A 283 11.92 34.14 -37.25
CA SER A 283 11.59 34.94 -36.06
C SER A 283 12.52 36.14 -35.84
N GLY A 284 13.58 36.31 -36.63
CA GLY A 284 14.58 37.37 -36.42
C GLY A 284 15.44 37.16 -35.16
N ILE A 285 15.30 36.00 -34.50
CA ILE A 285 16.06 35.57 -33.34
C ILE A 285 16.53 34.13 -33.59
N ASP A 286 17.83 33.96 -33.74
CA ASP A 286 18.49 32.67 -33.73
C ASP A 286 18.57 32.15 -32.30
N VAL A 287 18.18 30.89 -32.12
CA VAL A 287 18.32 30.18 -30.85
C VAL A 287 19.33 29.06 -31.05
N SER A 288 20.37 29.08 -30.23
CA SER A 288 21.31 27.96 -30.11
C SER A 288 21.32 27.45 -28.68
N TYR A 289 21.56 26.15 -28.53
CA TYR A 289 21.66 25.51 -27.23
C TYR A 289 23.08 25.00 -27.00
N SER A 290 23.63 25.33 -25.84
CA SER A 290 24.90 24.78 -25.36
C SER A 290 24.77 24.44 -23.88
N ALA A 291 25.05 23.18 -23.52
CA ALA A 291 24.96 22.65 -22.15
C ALA A 291 23.65 23.05 -21.42
N GLY A 292 22.50 22.95 -22.10
CA GLY A 292 21.18 23.26 -21.53
C GLY A 292 20.84 24.75 -21.38
N THR A 293 21.73 25.66 -21.78
CA THR A 293 21.45 27.10 -21.83
C THR A 293 21.11 27.52 -23.24
N ALA A 294 20.02 28.27 -23.41
CA ALA A 294 19.68 28.92 -24.67
C ALA A 294 20.50 30.21 -24.84
N SER A 295 21.21 30.34 -25.95
CA SER A 295 21.79 31.59 -26.40
C SER A 295 20.92 32.16 -27.51
N LEU A 296 20.44 33.39 -27.29
CA LEU A 296 19.58 34.11 -28.22
C LEU A 296 20.42 35.19 -28.91
N VAL A 297 20.46 35.15 -30.23
CA VAL A 297 21.12 36.17 -31.05
C VAL A 297 20.09 36.76 -31.99
N VAL A 298 20.14 38.07 -32.21
CA VAL A 298 19.34 38.71 -33.25
C VAL A 298 19.91 38.32 -34.60
N ASP A 299 19.14 37.58 -35.42
CA ASP A 299 19.52 37.33 -36.82
C ASP A 299 18.99 38.46 -37.69
N VAL A 300 19.90 39.36 -38.05
CA VAL A 300 19.60 40.52 -38.89
C VAL A 300 19.23 40.11 -40.32
N ASN A 301 19.65 38.93 -40.79
CA ASN A 301 19.32 38.44 -42.14
C ASN A 301 17.87 37.98 -42.26
N GLU A 302 17.24 37.61 -41.15
CA GLU A 302 15.83 37.20 -41.07
C GLU A 302 14.87 38.37 -40.77
N ILE A 303 15.40 39.57 -40.48
CA ILE A 303 14.59 40.78 -40.35
C ILE A 303 14.19 41.27 -41.75
N SER A 304 13.13 40.67 -42.30
CA SER A 304 12.57 41.11 -43.58
C SER A 304 11.92 42.50 -43.47
N SER A 305 12.07 43.31 -44.51
CA SER A 305 11.42 44.61 -44.62
C SER A 305 9.89 44.44 -44.68
N SER A 306 9.19 44.99 -43.69
CA SER A 306 7.74 45.15 -43.75
C SER A 306 7.40 46.34 -44.65
N THR A 307 6.41 46.18 -45.53
CA THR A 307 5.90 47.26 -46.38
C THR A 307 5.15 48.35 -45.61
N ASP A 308 4.85 48.14 -44.33
CA ASP A 308 4.11 49.10 -43.50
C ASP A 308 5.01 49.96 -42.60
N LYS A 309 6.21 49.49 -42.21
CA LYS A 309 7.20 50.25 -41.40
C LYS A 309 8.61 49.67 -41.62
N PRO A 310 9.67 50.49 -41.77
CA PRO A 310 11.02 49.98 -41.92
C PRO A 310 11.41 49.11 -40.71
N SER A 311 12.12 48.03 -40.98
CA SER A 311 12.72 47.17 -39.98
C SER A 311 13.71 47.97 -39.14
N LYS A 312 13.45 48.03 -37.83
CA LYS A 312 14.18 48.88 -36.89
C LYS A 312 15.38 48.12 -36.33
N VAL A 313 16.58 48.48 -36.74
CA VAL A 313 17.81 48.00 -36.09
C VAL A 313 18.07 48.87 -34.87
N LEU A 314 18.06 48.26 -33.67
CA LEU A 314 18.45 48.92 -32.44
C LEU A 314 19.96 48.79 -32.28
N GLY A 315 20.67 49.92 -32.24
CA GLY A 315 22.09 49.95 -31.88
C GLY A 315 22.32 50.69 -30.57
N THR A 316 23.49 50.49 -29.97
CA THR A 316 23.96 51.28 -28.83
C THR A 316 24.84 52.42 -29.31
N ASP A 317 24.65 53.61 -28.76
CA ASP A 317 25.57 54.72 -28.97
C ASP A 317 26.88 54.57 -28.19
N SER A 318 27.79 55.53 -28.37
CA SER A 318 29.05 55.63 -27.63
C SER A 318 28.90 55.78 -26.11
N SER A 319 27.68 56.01 -25.62
CA SER A 319 27.33 56.08 -24.19
C SER A 319 26.62 54.81 -23.70
N GLY A 320 26.41 53.82 -24.57
CA GLY A 320 25.77 52.55 -24.23
C GLY A 320 24.24 52.59 -24.24
N ASN A 321 23.60 53.67 -24.71
CA ASN A 321 22.14 53.71 -24.75
C ASN A 321 21.62 53.13 -26.05
N THR A 322 20.62 52.26 -25.94
CA THR A 322 19.90 51.75 -27.10
C THR A 322 19.13 52.89 -27.77
N ARG A 323 19.44 53.17 -29.04
CA ARG A 323 18.75 54.21 -29.81
C ARG A 323 18.30 53.71 -31.19
N THR A 324 17.32 54.43 -31.72
CA THR A 324 16.79 54.23 -33.07
C THR A 324 17.55 55.17 -33.99
N PHE A 325 18.28 54.63 -34.98
CA PHE A 325 18.82 55.48 -36.03
C PHE A 325 17.68 55.89 -36.97
N THR A 326 17.52 57.19 -37.19
CA THR A 326 16.58 57.77 -38.15
C THR A 326 17.23 57.87 -39.54
N ASP A 327 16.44 57.87 -40.60
CA ASP A 327 16.94 58.10 -41.97
C ASP A 327 17.75 59.41 -42.06
N SER A 328 17.35 60.42 -41.29
CA SER A 328 18.10 61.69 -41.17
C SER A 328 19.53 61.43 -40.71
N GLU A 329 19.76 60.58 -39.72
CA GLU A 329 21.10 60.33 -39.17
C GLU A 329 22.00 59.52 -40.11
N PHE A 330 21.43 58.69 -40.99
CA PHE A 330 22.22 57.90 -41.96
C PHE A 330 22.63 58.73 -43.21
N PHE A 331 21.85 59.74 -43.57
CA PHE A 331 22.02 60.48 -44.83
C PHE A 331 22.29 61.99 -44.70
N GLN A 332 22.20 62.59 -43.50
CA GLN A 332 22.31 64.05 -43.27
C GLN A 332 23.57 64.71 -43.83
N HIS A 333 24.65 63.95 -44.03
CA HIS A 333 25.94 64.46 -44.52
C HIS A 333 26.28 64.00 -45.94
N ARG A 334 25.36 63.31 -46.62
CA ARG A 334 25.65 62.65 -47.91
C ARG A 334 25.05 63.36 -49.12
N PHE A 335 23.88 63.96 -49.00
CA PHE A 335 23.18 64.55 -50.14
C PHE A 335 22.75 65.98 -49.83
N LYS A 336 23.01 66.91 -50.75
CA LYS A 336 22.62 68.32 -50.57
C LYS A 336 22.21 68.96 -51.90
N ASN A 337 21.08 69.67 -51.91
CA ASN A 337 20.80 70.68 -52.92
C ASN A 337 21.27 72.05 -52.41
N VAL A 338 22.11 72.73 -53.18
CA VAL A 338 22.70 74.03 -52.83
C VAL A 338 22.44 75.01 -53.97
N SER A 339 21.76 76.13 -53.68
CA SER A 339 21.66 77.25 -54.63
C SER A 339 23.02 77.93 -54.80
N LEU A 340 23.45 78.18 -56.03
CA LEU A 340 24.65 78.96 -56.34
C LEU A 340 24.40 80.44 -56.07
N ASP A 341 24.51 80.82 -54.80
CA ASP A 341 24.29 82.19 -54.31
C ASP A 341 25.40 82.59 -53.34
N SER A 342 26.12 83.65 -53.70
CA SER A 342 27.22 84.23 -52.92
C SER A 342 26.78 84.92 -51.62
N SER A 343 25.48 84.94 -51.30
CA SER A 343 24.99 85.23 -49.94
C SER A 343 25.36 84.15 -48.92
N SER A 344 25.62 82.92 -49.37
CA SER A 344 26.14 81.83 -48.55
C SER A 344 27.63 82.00 -48.27
N THR A 345 28.06 81.79 -47.02
CA THR A 345 29.48 81.85 -46.65
C THR A 345 30.33 80.73 -47.25
N ALA A 346 29.70 79.69 -47.81
CA ALA A 346 30.37 78.59 -48.50
C ALA A 346 30.48 78.81 -50.02
N ILE A 347 29.96 79.93 -50.55
CA ILE A 347 29.89 80.16 -52.00
C ILE A 347 30.46 81.53 -52.32
N SER A 348 31.38 81.58 -53.28
CA SER A 348 31.84 82.85 -53.85
C SER A 348 31.52 82.93 -55.33
N ARG A 349 31.21 84.13 -55.82
CA ARG A 349 30.89 84.40 -57.22
C ARG A 349 31.83 85.46 -57.76
N SER A 350 32.35 85.24 -58.97
CA SER A 350 33.16 86.22 -59.71
C SER A 350 32.77 86.25 -61.19
N VAL A 351 32.91 87.42 -61.82
CA VAL A 351 32.66 87.59 -63.26
C VAL A 351 33.87 88.25 -63.88
N SER A 352 34.52 87.56 -64.82
CA SER A 352 35.69 88.08 -65.54
C SER A 352 35.77 87.47 -66.92
N GLY A 353 36.20 88.25 -67.92
CA GLY A 353 36.39 87.75 -69.29
C GLY A 353 35.15 87.17 -69.95
N GLY A 354 33.94 87.56 -69.51
CA GLY A 354 32.68 87.01 -70.02
C GLY A 354 32.31 85.63 -69.44
N VAL A 355 32.98 85.16 -68.38
CA VAL A 355 32.68 83.93 -67.66
C VAL A 355 32.23 84.28 -66.23
N THR A 356 31.17 83.64 -65.76
CA THR A 356 30.76 83.66 -64.35
C THR A 356 31.26 82.40 -63.67
N THR A 357 32.05 82.56 -62.61
CA THR A 357 32.60 81.44 -61.83
C THR A 357 32.01 81.46 -60.43
N PHE A 358 31.43 80.34 -60.03
CA PHE A 358 31.06 80.04 -58.65
C PHE A 358 32.08 79.07 -58.05
N VAL A 359 32.51 79.35 -56.82
CA VAL A 359 33.29 78.40 -56.02
C VAL A 359 32.42 77.95 -54.87
N VAL A 360 32.18 76.64 -54.76
CA VAL A 360 31.49 76.01 -53.64
C VAL A 360 32.55 75.34 -52.75
N ASP A 361 32.75 75.88 -51.56
CA ASP A 361 33.61 75.30 -50.53
C ASP A 361 32.84 74.17 -49.80
N VAL A 362 33.05 72.93 -50.22
CA VAL A 362 32.41 71.76 -49.62
C VAL A 362 33.03 71.34 -48.28
N SER A 363 34.16 71.93 -47.90
CA SER A 363 34.73 71.77 -46.55
C SER A 363 33.99 72.61 -45.51
N ASN A 364 33.21 73.61 -45.96
CA ASN A 364 32.36 74.41 -45.09
C ASN A 364 31.13 73.60 -44.63
N ALA A 365 30.90 73.57 -43.32
CA ALA A 365 29.78 72.84 -42.71
C ALA A 365 28.40 73.32 -43.19
N ALA A 366 28.28 74.50 -43.83
CA ALA A 366 27.04 74.94 -44.45
C ALA A 366 26.57 74.02 -45.60
N ILE A 367 27.48 73.27 -46.23
CA ILE A 367 27.16 72.35 -47.32
C ILE A 367 26.64 71.01 -46.77
N PHE A 368 27.52 70.21 -46.16
CA PHE A 368 27.17 68.86 -45.69
C PHE A 368 26.89 68.77 -44.19
N GLY A 369 26.89 69.87 -43.42
CA GLY A 369 26.79 69.82 -41.95
C GLY A 369 28.10 69.38 -41.25
N THR A 370 29.10 68.96 -42.03
CA THR A 370 30.46 68.61 -41.64
C THR A 370 31.40 68.95 -42.79
N ALA A 371 32.71 68.89 -42.56
CA ALA A 371 33.69 69.12 -43.61
C ALA A 371 33.67 67.97 -44.64
N GLY A 372 33.26 68.28 -45.88
CA GLY A 372 33.32 67.38 -47.02
C GLY A 372 34.63 67.50 -47.79
N SER A 373 34.76 66.71 -48.86
CA SER A 373 35.88 66.79 -49.81
C SER A 373 35.37 66.91 -51.25
N ALA A 374 35.85 67.89 -52.00
CA ALA A 374 35.50 68.14 -53.39
C ALA A 374 35.87 66.94 -54.29
N LEU A 375 36.95 66.22 -53.93
CA LEU A 375 37.39 65.00 -54.60
C LEU A 375 36.44 63.81 -54.36
N ASN A 376 35.74 63.80 -53.23
CA ASN A 376 34.74 62.79 -52.87
C ASN A 376 33.31 63.30 -53.09
N THR A 377 33.13 64.37 -53.87
CA THR A 377 31.81 64.94 -54.14
C THR A 377 31.48 64.84 -55.63
N THR A 378 30.39 64.15 -55.94
CA THR A 378 29.76 64.22 -57.26
C THR A 378 28.81 65.40 -57.32
N ILE A 379 28.66 65.97 -58.51
CA ILE A 379 27.90 67.21 -58.73
C ILE A 379 27.04 67.08 -60.00
N GLU A 380 25.79 67.49 -59.87
CA GLU A 380 24.87 67.79 -60.97
C GLU A 380 24.37 69.24 -60.81
N ILE A 381 24.24 69.97 -61.91
CA ILE A 381 23.82 71.38 -61.91
C ILE A 381 22.46 71.47 -62.59
N LEU A 382 21.53 72.17 -61.95
CA LEU A 382 20.17 72.38 -62.45
C LEU A 382 19.92 73.88 -62.62
N ASP A 383 19.17 74.25 -63.65
CA ASP A 383 18.55 75.57 -63.73
C ASP A 383 17.51 75.69 -62.60
N HIS A 384 17.61 76.75 -61.79
CA HIS A 384 16.77 76.92 -60.62
C HIS A 384 15.28 77.13 -60.99
N SER A 385 15.01 77.63 -62.21
CA SER A 385 13.66 77.99 -62.62
C SER A 385 12.82 76.81 -63.10
N ASP A 386 13.44 75.82 -63.75
CA ASP A 386 12.73 74.70 -64.37
C ASP A 386 13.31 73.32 -64.04
N GLY A 387 14.44 73.26 -63.32
CA GLY A 387 15.10 72.01 -62.94
C GLY A 387 15.80 71.29 -64.10
N ALA A 388 15.98 71.94 -65.26
CA ALA A 388 16.71 71.34 -66.37
C ALA A 388 18.18 71.16 -66.02
N THR A 389 18.78 70.01 -66.40
CA THR A 389 20.21 69.79 -66.23
C THR A 389 21.00 70.77 -67.10
N VAL A 390 21.91 71.51 -66.48
CA VAL A 390 22.79 72.49 -67.13
C VAL A 390 24.22 71.98 -67.09
N TYR A 391 24.93 72.15 -68.20
CA TYR A 391 26.34 71.80 -68.29
C TYR A 391 27.20 73.06 -68.12
N ALA A 392 28.13 72.98 -67.16
CA ALA A 392 29.14 74.00 -66.88
C ALA A 392 30.53 73.35 -66.86
N GLU A 393 31.58 74.16 -66.94
CA GLU A 393 32.92 73.67 -66.69
C GLU A 393 33.10 73.48 -65.18
N ILE A 394 33.49 72.27 -64.76
CA ILE A 394 33.70 71.92 -63.36
C ILE A 394 35.17 71.58 -63.14
N THR A 395 35.81 72.30 -62.23
CA THR A 395 37.19 72.07 -61.80
C THR A 395 37.25 71.80 -60.29
N ARG A 396 38.22 70.98 -59.86
CA ARG A 396 38.50 70.66 -58.46
C ARG A 396 39.94 71.07 -58.16
N PRO A 397 40.20 72.35 -57.83
CA PRO A 397 41.56 72.83 -57.62
C PRO A 397 42.22 72.15 -56.41
N ASP A 398 41.45 71.79 -55.40
CA ASP A 398 41.90 71.09 -54.21
C ASP A 398 40.79 70.21 -53.59
N ALA A 399 40.97 69.79 -52.33
CA ALA A 399 40.00 68.96 -51.61
C ALA A 399 38.84 69.76 -51.00
N ALA A 400 38.88 71.09 -50.93
CA ALA A 400 37.84 71.91 -50.33
C ALA A 400 36.89 72.48 -51.38
N GLU A 401 37.38 72.84 -52.56
CA GLU A 401 36.64 73.67 -53.50
C GLU A 401 36.15 72.92 -54.75
N LEU A 402 34.88 73.14 -55.09
CA LEU A 402 34.30 72.86 -56.41
C LEU A 402 34.15 74.19 -57.17
N THR A 403 34.86 74.35 -58.28
CA THR A 403 34.75 75.53 -59.14
C THR A 403 33.84 75.23 -60.32
N ILE A 404 32.83 76.07 -60.55
CA ILE A 404 31.80 75.92 -61.57
C ILE A 404 31.78 77.18 -62.44
N ALA A 405 32.10 77.06 -63.72
CA ALA A 405 32.22 78.18 -64.64
C ALA A 405 31.18 78.11 -65.77
N PHE A 406 30.45 79.20 -65.95
CA PHE A 406 29.45 79.39 -66.99
C PHE A 406 29.87 80.49 -67.96
N LEU A 407 29.58 80.30 -69.25
CA LEU A 407 29.67 81.38 -70.23
C LEU A 407 28.58 82.43 -69.99
N GLY A 408 28.96 83.70 -70.12
CA GLY A 408 28.09 84.86 -69.92
C GLY A 408 28.00 85.31 -68.46
N THR A 409 27.21 86.36 -68.24
CA THR A 409 26.88 86.86 -66.89
C THR A 409 25.68 86.10 -66.34
N LYS A 410 25.89 85.34 -65.27
CA LYS A 410 24.85 84.58 -64.54
C LYS A 410 24.61 85.20 -63.17
N ALA A 411 23.37 85.35 -62.73
CA ALA A 411 23.05 85.92 -61.43
C ALA A 411 23.20 84.88 -60.31
N ASP A 412 23.30 85.35 -59.07
CA ASP A 412 23.15 84.48 -57.90
C ASP A 412 21.73 83.89 -57.88
N GLY A 413 21.63 82.59 -57.57
CA GLY A 413 20.35 81.87 -57.51
C GLY A 413 19.78 81.43 -58.87
N ASP A 414 20.46 81.67 -59.99
CA ASP A 414 20.03 81.16 -61.30
C ASP A 414 20.15 79.62 -61.40
N TYR A 415 21.01 79.01 -60.59
CA TYR A 415 21.35 77.59 -60.67
C TYR A 415 21.43 76.94 -59.28
N ASP A 416 21.00 75.70 -59.22
CA ASP A 416 21.13 74.80 -58.07
C ASP A 416 22.18 73.72 -58.36
N VAL A 417 22.87 73.23 -57.33
CA VAL A 417 23.78 72.09 -57.42
C VAL A 417 23.38 70.97 -56.49
N LEU A 418 23.17 69.79 -57.07
CA LEU A 418 22.97 68.55 -56.36
C LEU A 418 24.33 67.92 -56.08
N LEU A 419 24.70 67.88 -54.81
CA LEU A 419 25.97 67.36 -54.33
C LEU A 419 25.75 66.01 -53.64
N THR A 420 26.57 65.02 -54.00
CA THR A 420 26.64 63.75 -53.26
C THR A 420 28.04 63.51 -52.73
N ASN A 421 28.18 63.49 -51.41
CA ASN A 421 29.41 63.08 -50.73
C ASN A 421 29.48 61.55 -50.64
N VAL A 422 30.42 60.99 -51.39
CA VAL A 422 30.69 59.54 -51.44
C VAL A 422 31.76 59.09 -50.44
N GLY A 423 32.43 60.04 -49.78
CA GLY A 423 33.55 59.81 -48.85
C GLY A 423 33.17 59.66 -47.39
#